data_AF-A0A553FXR5-F1
#
_entry.id   AF-A0A553FXR5-F1
#
_cell.length_a   1.000
_cell.length_b   1.000
_cell.length_c   1.000
_cell.angle_alpha   90.00
_cell.angle_beta   90.00
_cell.angle_gamma   90.00
#
_symmetry.space_group_name_H-M   'P 1'
#
loop_
_entity.id
_entity.type
_entity.pdbx_description
1 polymer ?
#
loop_
_entity_poly.entity_id
_entity_poly.type
_entity_poly.pdbx_seq_one_letter_code
_entity_poly.pdbx_strand_id
1 'polypeptide(L)'
;MESNLLRFVGYFLILLLQAPGVAQNVEVTYGPILRKMADGGIGVWIRTSGAGTLYVKYGPNERQLSDSVAISTRTGYDLTGWTRLSNLKSNKRCFSIQ
;
A
#
# COMPACT_ATOMS: atom_id res chain seq x y z
N MET A 1 24.74 -46.30 -10.08
CA MET A 1 25.35 -44.95 -10.13
C MET A 1 24.32 -43.85 -10.51
N GLU A 2 23.01 -44.15 -10.54
CA GLU A 2 21.97 -43.22 -11.07
C GLU A 2 21.15 -42.50 -9.97
N SER A 3 21.21 -42.97 -8.72
CA SER A 3 20.40 -42.43 -7.62
C SER A 3 20.78 -41.01 -7.19
N ASN A 4 22.04 -40.62 -7.40
CA ASN A 4 22.54 -39.30 -7.01
C ASN A 4 22.08 -38.23 -8.01
N LEU A 5 22.05 -38.56 -9.31
CA LEU A 5 21.61 -37.65 -10.37
C LEU A 5 20.13 -37.28 -10.22
N LEU A 6 19.28 -38.27 -9.90
CA LEU A 6 17.85 -38.03 -9.67
C LEU A 6 17.59 -37.16 -8.42
N ARG A 7 18.42 -37.34 -7.37
CA ARG A 7 18.38 -36.48 -6.17
C ARG A 7 18.83 -35.05 -6.50
N PHE A 8 19.90 -34.87 -7.28
CA PHE A 8 20.36 -33.54 -7.68
C PHE A 8 19.34 -32.79 -8.53
N VAL A 9 18.66 -33.47 -9.47
CA VAL A 9 17.58 -32.87 -10.27
C VAL A 9 16.39 -32.49 -9.39
N GLY A 10 16.02 -33.33 -8.43
CA GLY A 10 14.95 -33.01 -7.46
C GLY A 10 15.26 -31.79 -6.60
N TYR A 11 16.50 -31.66 -6.10
CA TYR A 11 16.92 -30.48 -5.33
C TYR A 11 16.96 -29.20 -6.17
N PHE A 12 17.39 -29.30 -7.44
CA PHE A 12 17.43 -28.17 -8.36
C PHE A 12 16.02 -27.64 -8.69
N LEU A 13 15.03 -28.53 -8.81
CA LEU A 13 13.64 -28.15 -9.08
C LEU A 13 12.94 -27.46 -7.89
N ILE A 14 13.28 -27.85 -6.66
CA ILE A 14 12.76 -27.21 -5.44
C ILE A 14 13.34 -25.80 -5.25
N LEU A 15 14.59 -25.59 -5.65
CA LEU A 15 15.26 -24.27 -5.60
C LEU A 15 14.66 -23.26 -6.59
N LEU A 16 14.15 -23.71 -7.74
CA LEU A 16 13.50 -22.83 -8.73
C LEU A 16 12.10 -22.33 -8.29
N LEU A 17 11.46 -22.99 -7.31
CA LEU A 17 10.13 -22.61 -6.84
C LEU A 17 10.15 -21.52 -5.75
N GLN A 18 11.34 -21.15 -5.25
CA GLN A 18 11.50 -20.09 -4.26
C GLN A 18 11.96 -18.80 -4.94
N ALA A 19 11.11 -18.21 -5.78
CA ALA A 19 11.31 -16.81 -6.14
C ALA A 19 10.89 -15.96 -4.94
N PRO A 20 11.81 -15.27 -4.23
CA PRO A 20 11.41 -14.29 -3.25
C PRO A 20 10.64 -13.19 -4.02
N GLY A 21 9.34 -13.08 -3.76
CA GLY A 21 8.61 -11.88 -4.12
C GLY A 21 9.24 -10.73 -3.34
N VAL A 22 10.11 -9.96 -3.99
CA VAL A 22 10.67 -8.75 -3.40
C VAL A 22 9.48 -7.85 -3.12
N ALA A 23 9.13 -7.71 -1.83
CA ALA A 23 8.21 -6.67 -1.39
C ALA A 23 8.88 -5.34 -1.74
N GLN A 24 8.52 -4.78 -2.90
CA GLN A 24 9.02 -3.48 -3.31
C GLN A 24 8.50 -2.46 -2.30
N ASN A 25 9.41 -1.65 -1.74
CA ASN A 25 9.01 -0.53 -0.92
C ASN A 25 8.32 0.49 -1.85
N VAL A 26 7.00 0.60 -1.73
CA VAL A 26 6.20 1.47 -2.59
C VAL A 26 6.12 2.84 -1.92
N GLU A 27 6.77 3.82 -2.54
CA GLU A 27 6.87 5.17 -2.02
C GLU A 27 5.89 6.10 -2.72
N VAL A 28 5.39 7.10 -2.01
CA VAL A 28 4.55 8.16 -2.60
C VAL A 28 5.45 9.06 -3.45
N THR A 29 5.13 9.18 -4.74
CA THR A 29 5.84 10.05 -5.69
C THR A 29 5.14 11.38 -5.91
N TYR A 30 3.81 11.42 -5.80
CA TYR A 30 3.02 12.65 -5.87
C TYR A 30 1.84 12.65 -4.91
N GLY A 31 1.49 13.85 -4.42
CA GLY A 31 0.45 14.08 -3.43
C GLY A 31 1.01 14.12 -1.99
N PRO A 32 0.17 13.91 -0.97
CA PRO A 32 -1.26 13.67 -1.07
C PRO A 32 -2.05 14.92 -1.49
N ILE A 33 -2.97 14.74 -2.44
CA ILE A 33 -3.96 15.77 -2.79
C ILE A 33 -5.23 15.48 -1.99
N LEU A 34 -5.68 16.49 -1.24
CA LEU A 34 -6.84 16.38 -0.38
C LEU A 34 -8.03 17.12 -0.98
N ARG A 35 -9.21 16.48 -0.92
CA ARG A 35 -10.48 17.11 -1.31
C ARG A 35 -11.51 16.96 -0.21
N LYS A 36 -12.05 18.08 0.27
CA LYS A 36 -13.25 18.06 1.13
C LYS A 36 -14.46 17.59 0.31
N MET A 37 -15.20 16.63 0.83
CA MET A 37 -16.42 16.11 0.21
C MET A 37 -17.66 16.82 0.77
N ALA A 38 -18.76 16.77 0.01
CA ALA A 38 -20.00 17.46 0.34
C ALA A 38 -20.63 17.00 1.67
N ASP A 39 -20.44 15.73 2.01
CA ASP A 39 -20.92 15.09 3.25
C ASP A 39 -19.92 15.21 4.43
N GLY A 40 -18.89 16.03 4.28
CA GLY A 40 -17.87 16.26 5.33
C GLY A 40 -16.74 15.23 5.36
N GLY A 41 -16.70 14.27 4.44
CA GLY A 41 -15.55 13.39 4.26
C GLY A 41 -14.32 14.10 3.66
N ILE A 42 -13.17 13.43 3.69
CA ILE A 42 -11.95 13.88 2.98
C ILE A 42 -11.53 12.80 1.99
N GLY A 43 -11.41 13.16 0.72
CA GLY A 43 -10.78 12.32 -0.30
C GLY A 43 -9.28 12.52 -0.27
N VAL A 44 -8.55 11.42 -0.34
CA VAL A 44 -7.09 11.40 -0.40
C VAL A 44 -6.70 10.74 -1.71
N TRP A 45 -5.95 11.45 -2.53
CA TRP A 45 -5.39 10.94 -3.76
C TRP A 45 -3.86 10.95 -3.68
N ILE A 46 -3.22 9.89 -4.16
CA ILE A 46 -1.76 9.76 -4.25
C ILE A 46 -1.35 9.12 -5.57
N ARG A 47 -0.07 9.28 -5.91
CA ARG A 47 0.64 8.45 -6.87
C ARG A 47 1.85 7.82 -6.20
N THR A 48 2.20 6.60 -6.60
CA THR A 48 3.32 5.84 -6.02
C THR A 48 4.37 5.43 -7.05
N SER A 49 5.53 5.00 -6.58
CA SER A 49 6.67 4.53 -7.40
C SER A 49 6.42 3.17 -8.05
N GLY A 50 5.58 2.35 -7.42
CA GLY A 50 5.16 1.03 -7.90
C GLY A 50 3.73 0.70 -7.48
N ALA A 51 3.20 -0.44 -7.94
CA ALA A 51 1.89 -0.90 -7.53
C ALA A 51 1.97 -1.43 -6.09
N GLY A 52 1.07 -1.00 -5.22
CA GLY A 52 1.09 -1.41 -3.81
C GLY A 52 -0.14 -0.96 -3.05
N THR A 53 -0.14 -1.23 -1.75
CA THR A 53 -1.16 -0.72 -0.83
C THR A 53 -0.46 0.04 0.29
N LEU A 54 -0.84 1.30 0.45
CA LEU A 54 -0.45 2.13 1.58
C LEU A 54 -1.66 2.33 2.49
N TYR A 55 -1.39 2.82 3.70
CA TYR A 55 -2.42 3.08 4.69
C TYR A 55 -2.40 4.54 5.11
N VAL A 56 -3.54 5.21 4.96
CA VAL A 56 -3.75 6.54 5.51
C VAL A 56 -4.22 6.36 6.94
N LYS A 57 -3.39 6.71 7.92
CA LYS A 57 -3.77 6.78 9.33
C LYS A 57 -4.29 8.17 9.66
N TYR A 58 -5.39 8.27 10.39
CA TYR A 58 -6.04 9.54 10.69
C TYR A 58 -6.66 9.54 12.09
N GLY A 59 -6.84 10.75 12.64
CA GLY A 59 -7.47 10.92 13.94
C GLY A 59 -7.50 12.37 14.40
N PRO A 60 -7.95 12.66 15.64
CA PRO A 60 -8.16 14.00 16.14
C PRO A 60 -6.90 14.87 16.20
N ASN A 61 -5.71 14.27 16.32
CA ASN A 61 -4.41 14.96 16.36
C ASN A 61 -3.27 14.01 15.99
N GLU A 62 -2.06 14.55 15.79
CA GLU A 62 -0.87 13.79 15.36
C GLU A 62 -0.46 12.69 16.33
N ARG A 63 -0.78 12.82 17.63
CA ARG A 63 -0.47 11.81 18.65
C ARG A 63 -1.52 10.70 18.73
N GLN A 64 -2.65 10.84 18.06
CA GLN A 64 -3.80 9.94 18.14
C GLN A 64 -4.32 9.62 16.75
N LEU A 65 -3.54 8.88 15.96
CA LEU A 65 -3.95 8.36 14.65
C LEU A 65 -4.50 6.93 14.81
N SER A 66 -5.72 6.80 15.35
CA SER A 66 -6.34 5.51 15.67
C SER A 66 -6.98 4.81 14.48
N ASP A 67 -7.47 5.59 13.51
CA ASP A 67 -8.20 5.05 12.37
C ASP A 67 -7.26 4.88 11.17
N SER A 68 -7.56 3.92 10.31
CA SER A 68 -6.77 3.64 9.10
C SER A 68 -7.66 3.27 7.93
N VAL A 69 -7.28 3.69 6.73
CA VAL A 69 -7.90 3.23 5.49
C VAL A 69 -6.82 2.91 4.46
N ALA A 70 -7.03 1.84 3.71
CA ALA A 70 -6.14 1.45 2.62
C ALA A 70 -6.30 2.36 1.40
N ILE A 71 -5.20 2.56 0.69
CA ILE A 71 -5.14 3.16 -0.65
C ILE A 71 -4.28 2.25 -1.53
N SER A 72 -4.91 1.63 -2.53
CA SER A 72 -4.23 0.72 -3.45
C SER A 72 -3.92 1.41 -4.76
N THR A 73 -2.70 1.22 -5.25
CA THR A 73 -2.23 1.70 -6.55
C THR A 73 -1.91 0.51 -7.44
N ARG A 74 -2.10 0.69 -8.75
CA ARG A 74 -1.94 -0.39 -9.73
C ARG A 74 -1.41 0.15 -11.04
N THR A 75 -0.59 -0.65 -11.73
CA THR A 75 0.09 -0.24 -12.97
C THR A 75 -0.89 0.18 -14.06
N GLY A 76 -2.03 -0.50 -14.20
CA GLY A 76 -3.06 -0.14 -15.20
C GLY A 76 -3.83 1.15 -14.92
N TYR A 77 -3.55 1.84 -13.82
CA TYR A 77 -4.20 3.10 -13.42
C TYR A 77 -3.14 4.13 -13.00
N ASP A 78 -2.04 4.18 -13.76
CA ASP A 78 -0.93 5.14 -13.62
C ASP A 78 -0.25 5.17 -12.25
N LEU A 79 -0.33 4.07 -11.50
CA LEU A 79 0.14 3.96 -10.11
C LEU A 79 -0.52 5.00 -9.20
N THR A 80 -1.76 5.40 -9.54
CA THR A 80 -2.56 6.30 -8.73
C THR A 80 -3.50 5.53 -7.84
N GLY A 81 -3.81 6.12 -6.70
CA GLY A 81 -4.75 5.59 -5.73
C GLY A 81 -5.64 6.69 -5.23
N TRP A 82 -6.85 6.32 -4.83
CA TRP A 82 -7.77 7.21 -4.15
C TRP A 82 -8.45 6.47 -3.01
N THR A 83 -8.62 7.14 -1.88
CA THR A 83 -9.38 6.63 -0.76
C THR A 83 -10.17 7.74 -0.08
N ARG A 84 -11.09 7.34 0.78
CA ARG A 84 -12.03 8.23 1.45
C ARG A 84 -11.94 8.06 2.96
N LEU A 85 -11.64 9.15 3.64
CA LEU A 85 -11.74 9.27 5.09
C LEU A 85 -13.18 9.66 5.45
N SER A 86 -13.86 8.78 6.20
CA SER A 86 -15.27 8.94 6.61
C SER A 86 -15.37 9.11 8.14
N ASN A 87 -16.56 9.44 8.65
CA ASN A 87 -16.84 9.57 10.10
C ASN A 87 -15.96 10.60 10.82
N LEU A 88 -15.54 11.61 10.07
CA LEU A 88 -14.71 12.67 10.54
C LEU A 88 -15.56 13.65 11.41
N LYS A 89 -15.65 13.43 12.74
CA LYS A 89 -16.38 14.28 13.74
C LYS A 89 -15.83 15.68 14.20
N SER A 90 -14.79 16.30 13.62
CA SER A 90 -14.17 17.58 14.08
C SER A 90 -13.41 18.39 12.99
N ASN A 91 -13.36 19.72 13.13
CA ASN A 91 -12.73 20.64 12.16
C ASN A 91 -11.18 20.71 12.21
N LYS A 92 -10.50 20.10 13.18
CA LYS A 92 -9.03 20.03 13.23
C LYS A 92 -8.57 18.58 13.29
N ARG A 93 -7.86 18.11 12.27
CA ARG A 93 -7.35 16.73 12.19
C ARG A 93 -6.05 16.60 11.45
N CYS A 94 -5.35 15.53 11.80
CA CYS A 94 -4.05 15.15 11.26
C CYS A 94 -4.16 13.78 10.59
N PHE A 95 -3.32 13.54 9.59
CA PHE A 95 -3.22 12.25 8.92
C PHE A 95 -1.76 11.98 8.53
N SER A 96 -1.44 10.71 8.31
CA SER A 96 -0.13 10.25 7.85
C SER A 96 -0.33 9.10 6.86
N ILE A 97 0.57 8.97 5.89
CA ILE A 97 0.56 7.89 4.89
C ILE A 97 1.77 7.01 5.17
N GLN A 98 1.53 5.71 5.28
CA GLN A 98 2.52 4.69 5.60
C GLN A 98 2.46 3.54 4.60
#